data_AF-A0A845WW49-F1
#
_entry.id   AF-A0A845WW49-F1
#
_cell.length_a   1.000
_cell.length_b   1.000
_cell.length_c   1.000
_cell.angle_alpha   90.00
_cell.angle_beta   90.00
_cell.angle_gamma   90.00
#
_symmetry.space_group_name_H-M   'P 1'
#
loop_
_entity.id
_entity.type
_entity.pdbx_description
1 polymer ?
#
loop_
_entity_poly.entity_id
_entity_poly.type
_entity_poly.pdbx_seq_one_letter_code
_entity_poly.pdbx_strand_id
1 'polypeptide(L)'
;MLHQDQTVVEECLEVINKWLLDMGLELKPSKTKITHTFDGFDFLGFNIRQYKVGIYQSKQGFKTIIKPSKEKVLEHYGQLSNVIERHKAAPQEALISHLKPIIRGWCNYSNPKSFVK
;
A
#
# COMPACT_ATOMS: atom_id res chain seq x y z
N MET A 1 -8.96 -10.80 4.31
CA MET A 1 -10.12 -10.90 5.21
C MET A 1 -9.86 -10.05 6.44
N LEU A 2 -10.87 -9.38 6.98
CA LEU A 2 -10.77 -8.62 8.23
C LEU A 2 -11.87 -9.10 9.18
N HIS A 3 -11.48 -9.50 10.38
CA HIS A 3 -12.41 -9.98 11.40
C HIS A 3 -11.86 -9.66 12.80
N GLN A 4 -12.75 -9.54 13.80
CA GLN A 4 -12.37 -9.19 15.17
C GLN A 4 -11.74 -10.36 15.92
N ASP A 5 -12.19 -11.57 15.61
CA ASP A 5 -11.64 -12.82 16.14
C ASP A 5 -10.61 -13.39 15.15
N GLN A 6 -9.40 -13.63 15.66
CA GLN A 6 -8.29 -14.21 14.90
C GLN A 6 -8.57 -15.64 14.46
N THR A 7 -9.29 -16.43 15.26
CA THR A 7 -9.61 -17.84 14.98
C THR A 7 -10.38 -17.95 13.67
N VAL A 8 -11.35 -17.06 13.46
CA VAL A 8 -12.16 -17.02 12.23
C VAL A 8 -11.28 -16.67 11.01
N VAL A 9 -10.24 -15.86 11.18
CA VAL A 9 -9.29 -15.54 10.09
C VAL A 9 -8.44 -16.74 9.73
N GLU A 10 -8.01 -17.52 10.73
CA GLU A 10 -7.25 -18.76 10.54
C GLU A 10 -8.10 -19.83 9.85
N GLU A 11 -9.34 -20.05 10.29
CA GLU A 11 -10.28 -20.98 9.65
C GLU A 11 -10.55 -20.60 8.18
N CYS A 12 -10.74 -19.31 7.90
CA CYS A 12 -10.90 -18.84 6.52
C CYS A 12 -9.65 -19.06 5.68
N LEU A 13 -8.44 -18.99 6.26
CA LEU A 13 -7.21 -19.31 5.55
C LEU A 13 -7.19 -20.80 5.13
N GLU A 14 -7.67 -21.70 5.99
CA GLU A 14 -7.81 -23.13 5.65
C GLU A 14 -8.82 -23.34 4.51
N VAL A 15 -9.99 -22.70 4.60
CA VAL A 15 -11.03 -22.78 3.57
C VAL A 15 -10.51 -22.29 2.21
N ILE A 16 -9.80 -21.16 2.19
CA ILE A 16 -9.20 -20.61 0.96
C ILE A 16 -8.15 -21.56 0.40
N ASN A 17 -7.26 -22.11 1.23
CA ASN A 17 -6.26 -23.08 0.77
C ASN A 17 -6.91 -24.30 0.13
N LYS A 18 -7.93 -24.87 0.79
CA LYS A 18 -8.67 -26.03 0.24
C LYS A 18 -9.32 -25.71 -1.11
N TRP A 19 -9.94 -24.54 -1.24
CA TRP A 19 -10.55 -24.11 -2.50
C TRP A 19 -9.52 -23.86 -3.61
N LEU A 20 -8.33 -23.35 -3.29
CA LEU A 20 -7.25 -23.14 -4.26
C LEU A 20 -6.68 -24.47 -4.78
N LEU A 21 -6.65 -25.52 -3.95
CA LEU A 21 -6.17 -26.84 -4.37
C LEU A 21 -7.00 -27.42 -5.53
N ASP A 22 -8.32 -27.18 -5.55
CA ASP A 22 -9.19 -27.62 -6.65
C ASP A 22 -8.81 -26.97 -8.00
N MET A 23 -8.12 -25.83 -7.96
CA MET A 23 -7.58 -25.13 -9.14
C MET A 23 -6.08 -25.39 -9.38
N GLY A 24 -5.44 -26.25 -8.57
CA GLY A 24 -4.00 -26.52 -8.63
C GLY A 24 -3.14 -25.34 -8.15
N LEU A 25 -3.68 -24.49 -7.28
CA LEU A 25 -3.00 -23.34 -6.69
C LEU A 25 -2.76 -23.55 -5.20
N GLU A 26 -1.72 -22.90 -4.67
CA GLU A 26 -1.44 -22.86 -3.23
C GLU A 26 -1.03 -21.44 -2.80
N LEU A 27 -1.32 -21.08 -1.54
CA LEU A 27 -0.81 -19.84 -0.96
C LEU A 27 0.66 -19.99 -0.60
N LYS A 28 1.49 -19.04 -1.04
CA LYS A 28 2.90 -19.02 -0.65
C LYS A 28 3.03 -18.58 0.82
N PRO A 29 3.55 -19.43 1.74
CA PRO A 29 3.60 -19.09 3.17
C PRO A 29 4.42 -17.83 3.45
N SER A 30 5.53 -17.63 2.71
CA SER A 30 6.40 -16.46 2.87
C SER A 30 5.75 -15.13 2.47
N LYS A 31 4.62 -15.16 1.75
CA LYS A 31 3.88 -13.96 1.31
C LYS A 31 2.52 -13.82 2.02
N THR A 32 2.18 -14.79 2.87
CA THR A 32 0.89 -14.84 3.57
C THR A 32 1.11 -14.49 5.02
N LYS A 33 0.39 -13.50 5.53
CA LYS A 33 0.56 -13.03 6.90
C LYS A 33 -0.79 -12.64 7.50
N ILE A 34 -1.04 -13.10 8.71
CA ILE A 34 -2.10 -12.58 9.59
C ILE A 34 -1.48 -11.52 10.48
N THR A 35 -2.12 -10.36 10.61
CA THR A 35 -1.59 -9.23 11.38
C THR A 35 -2.74 -8.41 11.96
N HIS A 36 -2.51 -7.76 13.10
CA HIS A 36 -3.48 -6.84 13.65
C HIS A 36 -3.52 -5.54 12.82
N THR A 37 -4.70 -4.94 12.67
CA THR A 37 -4.89 -3.68 11.93
C THR A 37 -4.13 -2.50 12.55
N PHE A 38 -3.83 -2.56 13.85
CA PHE A 38 -2.98 -1.59 14.57
C PHE A 38 -1.49 -1.71 14.25
N ASP A 39 -1.01 -2.84 13.74
CA ASP A 39 0.35 -2.97 13.23
C ASP A 39 0.42 -2.51 11.78
N GLY A 40 -0.68 -2.75 11.05
CA GLY A 40 -0.85 -2.38 9.66
C GLY A 40 -0.25 -3.38 8.70
N PHE A 41 -0.52 -3.19 7.41
CA PHE A 41 -0.01 -4.03 6.33
C PHE A 41 0.10 -3.22 5.04
N ASP A 42 0.94 -3.69 4.13
CA ASP A 42 1.08 -3.10 2.81
C ASP A 42 0.20 -3.84 1.80
N PHE A 43 -0.59 -3.10 1.02
CA PHE A 43 -1.47 -3.63 -0.01
C PHE A 43 -1.53 -2.66 -1.19
N LEU A 44 -1.32 -3.18 -2.40
CA LEU A 44 -1.30 -2.40 -3.65
C LEU A 44 -0.46 -1.12 -3.57
N GLY A 45 0.70 -1.18 -2.89
CA GLY A 45 1.59 -0.03 -2.76
C GLY A 45 1.24 0.95 -1.64
N PHE A 46 0.20 0.68 -0.84
CA PHE A 46 -0.20 1.51 0.30
C PHE A 46 -0.03 0.76 1.62
N ASN A 47 0.46 1.47 2.62
CA ASN A 47 0.38 1.05 4.01
C ASN A 47 -0.99 1.41 4.58
N ILE A 48 -1.71 0.41 5.06
CA ILE A 48 -3.03 0.52 5.67
C ILE A 48 -2.87 0.21 7.15
N ARG A 49 -3.20 1.17 8.02
CA ARG A 49 -3.05 1.01 9.46
C ARG A 49 -4.14 1.75 10.24
N GLN A 50 -4.66 1.10 11.26
CA GLN A 50 -5.55 1.72 12.24
C GLN A 50 -4.74 2.35 13.37
N TYR A 51 -5.22 3.48 13.88
CA TYR A 51 -4.64 4.20 15.01
C TYR A 51 -5.73 4.50 16.00
N LYS A 52 -5.52 4.17 17.28
CA LYS A 52 -6.46 4.51 18.35
C LYS A 52 -6.63 6.02 18.42
N VAL A 53 -7.87 6.48 18.53
CA VAL A 53 -8.20 7.89 18.72
C VAL A 53 -9.32 8.03 19.75
N GLY A 54 -9.46 9.21 20.35
CA GLY A 54 -10.55 9.48 21.27
C GLY A 54 -11.92 9.44 20.60
N ILE A 55 -12.96 9.19 21.39
CA ILE A 55 -14.36 9.07 20.94
C ILE A 55 -14.87 10.31 20.19
N TYR A 56 -14.34 11.50 20.52
CA TYR A 56 -14.68 12.75 19.85
C TYR A 56 -14.10 12.83 18.42
N GLN A 57 -13.11 12.00 18.08
CA GLN A 57 -12.49 11.96 16.77
C GLN A 57 -13.00 10.81 15.88
N SER A 58 -13.49 9.72 16.47
CA SER A 58 -14.09 8.59 15.77
C SER A 58 -14.99 7.81 16.72
N LYS A 59 -16.21 7.51 16.30
CA LYS A 59 -17.15 6.67 17.07
C LYS A 59 -16.62 5.24 17.27
N GLN A 60 -15.74 4.78 16.38
CA GLN A 60 -15.16 3.43 16.41
C GLN A 60 -13.94 3.35 17.35
N GLY A 61 -13.47 4.47 17.92
CA GLY A 61 -12.27 4.51 18.77
C GLY A 61 -10.95 4.39 18.00
N PHE A 62 -10.98 4.37 16.67
CA PHE A 62 -9.80 4.39 15.81
C PHE A 62 -10.04 5.15 14.51
N LYS A 63 -8.96 5.55 13.85
CA LYS A 63 -8.94 6.04 12.47
C LYS A 63 -8.05 5.14 11.63
N THR A 64 -8.51 4.79 10.44
CA THR A 64 -7.68 4.14 9.42
C THR A 64 -6.95 5.21 8.63
N ILE A 65 -5.63 5.12 8.56
CA ILE A 65 -4.80 5.97 7.71
C ILE A 65 -4.25 5.09 6.60
N ILE A 66 -4.50 5.51 5.36
CA ILE A 66 -3.98 4.89 4.14
C ILE A 66 -2.97 5.87 3.54
N LYS A 67 -1.73 5.42 3.38
CA LYS A 67 -0.64 6.22 2.81
C LYS A 67 0.24 5.34 1.92
N PRO A 68 0.98 5.91 0.96
CA PRO A 68 1.95 5.12 0.20
C PRO A 68 2.90 4.35 1.13
N SER A 69 3.14 3.09 0.80
CA SER A 69 4.09 2.24 1.52
C SER A 69 5.50 2.84 1.41
N LYS A 70 6.35 2.54 2.41
CA LYS A 70 7.74 3.03 2.42
C LYS A 70 8.49 2.60 1.16
N GLU A 71 8.29 1.35 0.75
CA GLU A 71 8.88 0.78 -0.46
C GLU A 71 8.50 1.62 -1.69
N LYS A 72 7.21 1.92 -1.89
CA LYS A 72 6.77 2.73 -3.04
C LYS A 72 7.30 4.15 -3.02
N VAL A 73 7.41 4.77 -1.84
CA VAL A 73 8.01 6.11 -1.71
C VAL A 73 9.48 6.07 -2.12
N LEU A 74 10.23 5.07 -1.69
CA LEU A 74 11.64 4.91 -2.05
C LEU A 74 11.83 4.57 -3.53
N GLU A 75 10.97 3.72 -4.09
CA GLU A 75 10.96 3.42 -5.52
C GLU A 75 10.73 4.68 -6.37
N HIS A 76 9.73 5.50 -6.01
CA HIS A 76 9.45 6.76 -6.68
C HIS A 76 10.62 7.76 -6.53
N TYR A 77 11.18 7.89 -5.33
CA TYR A 77 12.37 8.71 -5.10
C TYR A 77 13.55 8.26 -5.98
N GLY A 78 13.82 6.95 -6.03
CA GLY A 78 14.87 6.38 -6.87
C GLY A 78 14.65 6.67 -8.35
N GLN A 79 13.40 6.60 -8.83
CA GLN A 79 13.06 6.97 -10.19
C GLN A 79 13.38 8.44 -10.49
N LEU A 80 13.00 9.37 -9.59
CA LEU A 80 13.30 10.80 -9.77
C LEU A 80 14.81 11.06 -9.73
N SER A 81 15.52 10.46 -8.78
CA SER A 81 16.97 10.55 -8.66
C SER A 81 17.67 10.11 -9.95
N ASN A 82 17.28 8.95 -10.50
CA ASN A 82 17.82 8.44 -11.75
C ASN A 82 17.57 9.37 -12.95
N VAL A 83 16.40 10.01 -13.01
CA VAL A 83 16.09 10.98 -14.07
C VAL A 83 16.99 12.20 -13.96
N ILE A 84 17.17 12.76 -12.76
CA ILE A 84 18.06 13.89 -12.51
C ILE A 84 19.50 13.53 -12.91
N GLU A 85 19.96 12.34 -12.50
CA GLU A 85 21.34 11.90 -12.72
C GLU A 85 21.69 11.73 -14.20
N ARG A 86 20.74 11.27 -15.00
CA ARG A 86 20.88 11.13 -16.47
C ARG A 86 20.84 12.47 -17.20
N HIS A 87 20.30 13.52 -16.58
CA HIS A 87 20.06 14.83 -17.21
C HIS A 87 20.94 15.94 -16.64
N LYS A 88 22.04 15.61 -15.94
CA LYS A 88 22.95 16.62 -15.35
C LYS A 88 23.49 17.66 -16.34
N ALA A 89 23.72 17.25 -17.59
CA ALA A 89 24.23 18.12 -18.66
C ALA A 89 23.12 18.67 -19.57
N ALA A 90 21.85 18.32 -19.32
CA ALA A 90 20.74 18.76 -20.12
C ALA A 90 20.27 20.18 -19.72
N PRO A 91 19.65 20.95 -20.63
CA PRO A 91 18.97 22.18 -20.26
C PRO A 91 17.90 21.94 -19.20
N GLN A 92 17.71 22.90 -18.29
CA GLN A 92 16.73 22.80 -17.21
C GLN A 92 15.32 22.49 -17.73
N GLU A 93 14.92 23.08 -18.85
CA GLU A 93 13.62 22.83 -19.47
C GLU A 93 13.42 21.36 -19.85
N ALA A 94 14.45 20.73 -20.40
CA ALA A 94 14.42 19.31 -20.74
C ALA A 94 14.33 18.44 -19.48
N LEU A 95 15.04 18.77 -18.40
CA LEU A 95 14.87 18.05 -17.12
C LEU A 95 13.43 18.18 -16.58
N ILE A 96 12.87 19.39 -16.61
CA ILE A 96 11.50 19.65 -16.15
C ILE A 96 10.48 18.87 -16.99
N SER A 97 10.65 18.81 -18.31
CA SER A 97 9.72 18.09 -19.19
C SER A 97 9.67 16.59 -18.88
N HIS A 98 10.79 16.00 -18.45
CA HIS A 98 10.85 14.59 -18.05
C HIS A 98 10.29 14.34 -16.65
N LEU A 99 10.55 15.23 -15.69
CA LEU A 99 10.08 15.06 -14.30
C LEU A 99 8.56 15.24 -14.17
N LYS A 100 7.98 16.22 -14.88
CA LYS A 100 6.54 16.56 -14.80
C LYS A 100 5.59 15.35 -14.91
N PRO A 101 5.65 14.51 -15.96
CA PRO A 101 4.73 13.39 -16.10
C PRO A 101 4.89 12.34 -14.99
N ILE A 102 6.12 12.11 -14.50
CA ILE A 102 6.42 11.14 -13.43
C ILE A 102 5.80 11.60 -12.12
N ILE A 103 6.02 12.86 -11.75
CA ILE A 103 5.47 13.47 -10.53
C ILE A 103 3.93 13.48 -10.60
N ARG A 104 3.36 13.90 -11.74
CA ARG A 104 1.91 13.93 -11.93
C ARG A 104 1.30 12.54 -11.82
N GLY A 105 1.92 11.54 -12.44
CA GLY A 105 1.48 10.14 -12.36
C GLY A 105 1.46 9.65 -10.92
N TRP A 106 2.52 9.91 -10.16
CA TRP A 106 2.60 9.58 -8.75
C TRP A 106 1.52 10.29 -7.91
N CYS A 107 1.38 11.60 -8.05
CA CYS A 107 0.35 12.36 -7.31
C CYS A 107 -1.07 11.86 -7.61
N ASN A 108 -1.35 11.43 -8.84
CA ASN A 108 -2.64 10.86 -9.21
C ASN A 108 -2.86 9.49 -8.58
N TYR A 109 -1.85 8.61 -8.61
CA TYR A 109 -1.95 7.25 -8.06
C TYR A 109 -1.99 7.24 -6.54
N SER A 110 -1.14 8.03 -5.88
CA SER A 110 -0.95 8.05 -4.43
C SER A 110 -1.93 8.93 -3.66
N ASN A 111 -2.94 9.50 -4.34
CA ASN A 111 -3.94 10.35 -3.70
C ASN A 111 -4.95 9.51 -2.90
N PRO A 112 -5.08 9.67 -1.57
CA PRO A 112 -6.00 8.88 -0.75
C PRO A 112 -7.47 8.98 -1.18
N LYS A 113 -7.87 10.08 -1.86
CA LYS A 113 -9.24 10.27 -2.35
C LYS A 113 -9.65 9.24 -3.40
N SER A 114 -8.72 8.51 -4.02
CA SER A 114 -9.06 7.42 -4.96
C SER A 114 -9.64 6.18 -4.26
N PHE A 115 -9.55 6.07 -2.92
CA PHE A 115 -9.99 4.91 -2.15
C PHE A 115 -11.29 5.13 -1.36
N VAL A 116 -11.88 6.34 -1.43
CA VAL A 116 -13.08 6.74 -0.67
C VAL A 116 -14.24 7.08 -1.60
N LYS A 117 -14.42 6.31 -2.68
CA LYS A 117 -15.64 6.35 -3.51
C LYS A 117 -16.51 5.15 -3.20
#